data_AF-A0AAV1KL67-F1
#
_entry.id   AF-A0AAV1KL67-F1
#
_cell.length_a   1.000
_cell.length_b   1.000
_cell.length_c   1.000
_cell.angle_alpha   90.00
_cell.angle_beta   90.00
_cell.angle_gamma   90.00
#
_symmetry.space_group_name_H-M   'P 1'
#
loop_
_entity.id
_entity.type
_entity.pdbx_description
1 polymer ?
#
loop_
_entity_poly.entity_id
_entity_poly.type
_entity_poly.pdbx_seq_one_letter_code
_entity_poly.pdbx_strand_id
1 'polypeptide(L)'
;MAEEKIQKLIKLRSSIKSKVTIFNKYVKVLQSGGPPSDLQLLDLEGRFKKFDALYAQYDELQSQIEVLSDDSDAQELEREEFEGQYHSLAAAARSVLGARLARQCEQPLNRSLSSYEDASLQQTDF
;
A
#
# COMPACT_ATOMS: atom_id res chain seq x y z
N MET A 1 36.10 11.10 -7.48
CA MET A 1 34.99 11.97 -7.01
C MET A 1 33.65 11.56 -7.60
N ALA A 2 33.47 11.53 -8.94
CA ALA A 2 32.22 11.08 -9.57
C ALA A 2 31.97 9.57 -9.39
N GLU A 3 32.99 8.73 -9.59
CA GLU A 3 32.90 7.27 -9.41
C GLU A 3 32.46 6.87 -8.00
N GLU A 4 33.02 7.50 -6.97
CA GLU A 4 32.62 7.22 -5.59
C GLU A 4 31.14 7.60 -5.31
N LYS A 5 30.67 8.69 -5.94
CA LYS A 5 29.29 9.14 -5.84
C LYS A 5 28.33 8.15 -6.49
N ILE A 6 28.60 7.70 -7.71
CA ILE A 6 27.72 6.74 -8.40
C ILE A 6 27.66 5.40 -7.66
N GLN A 7 28.78 4.91 -7.13
CA GLN A 7 28.81 3.69 -6.31
C GLN A 7 27.95 3.81 -5.04
N LYS A 8 27.95 4.98 -4.40
CA LYS A 8 27.08 5.25 -3.25
C LYS A 8 25.60 5.27 -3.64
N LEU A 9 25.26 5.90 -4.76
CA LEU A 9 23.88 5.95 -5.27
C LEU A 9 23.36 4.54 -5.62
N ILE A 10 24.17 3.70 -6.29
CA ILE A 10 23.84 2.31 -6.61
C ILE A 10 23.57 1.48 -5.35
N LYS A 11 24.37 1.68 -4.28
CA LYS A 11 24.12 1.04 -2.99
C LYS A 11 22.79 1.48 -2.37
N LEU A 12 22.44 2.76 -2.47
CA LEU A 12 21.16 3.28 -1.98
C LEU A 12 19.98 2.72 -2.79
N ARG A 13 20.10 2.66 -4.13
CA ARG A 13 19.12 2.00 -5.01
C ARG A 13 18.88 0.55 -4.60
N SER A 14 19.95 -0.19 -4.34
CA SER A 14 19.90 -1.58 -3.88
C SER A 14 19.17 -1.73 -2.53
N SER A 15 19.35 -0.76 -1.62
CA SER A 15 18.60 -0.71 -0.36
C SER A 15 17.10 -0.51 -0.58
N ILE A 16 16.71 0.36 -1.52
CA ILE A 16 15.30 0.57 -1.87
C ILE A 16 14.70 -0.71 -2.50
N LYS A 17 15.37 -1.35 -3.46
CA LYS A 17 14.96 -2.64 -4.05
C LYS A 17 14.73 -3.71 -2.97
N SER A 18 15.58 -3.74 -1.94
CA SER A 18 15.43 -4.64 -0.80
C SER A 18 14.15 -4.35 0.00
N LYS A 19 13.81 -3.08 0.22
CA LYS A 19 12.56 -2.68 0.90
C LYS A 19 11.33 -3.08 0.07
N VAL A 20 11.37 -2.90 -1.26
CA VAL A 20 10.32 -3.38 -2.18
C VAL A 20 10.13 -4.89 -2.07
N THR A 21 11.24 -5.64 -2.06
CA THR A 21 11.23 -7.10 -1.90
C THR A 21 10.60 -7.53 -0.56
N ILE A 22 10.95 -6.86 0.54
CA ILE A 22 10.38 -7.14 1.86
C ILE A 22 8.87 -6.87 1.88
N PHE A 23 8.44 -5.75 1.29
CA PHE A 23 7.01 -5.42 1.20
C PHE A 23 6.25 -6.43 0.33
N ASN A 24 6.83 -6.88 -0.79
CA ASN A 24 6.24 -7.92 -1.64
C ASN A 24 5.99 -9.21 -0.87
N LYS A 25 6.98 -9.66 -0.08
CA LYS A 25 6.82 -10.85 0.77
C LYS A 25 5.65 -10.69 1.75
N TYR A 26 5.52 -9.52 2.36
CA TYR A 26 4.42 -9.23 3.28
C TYR A 26 3.05 -9.25 2.59
N VAL A 27 2.90 -8.59 1.43
CA VAL A 27 1.65 -8.58 0.66
C VAL A 27 1.27 -9.99 0.22
N LYS A 28 2.24 -10.79 -0.25
CA LYS A 28 2.00 -12.21 -0.62
C LYS A 28 1.47 -13.04 0.54
N VAL A 29 2.01 -12.87 1.75
CA VAL A 29 1.52 -13.57 2.95
C VAL A 29 0.05 -13.22 3.22
N LEU A 30 -0.33 -11.94 3.08
CA LEU A 30 -1.73 -11.52 3.24
C LEU A 30 -2.65 -12.09 2.15
N GLN A 31 -2.17 -12.22 0.92
CA GLN A 31 -2.95 -12.74 -0.21
C GLN A 31 -3.06 -14.27 -0.23
N SER A 32 -2.09 -14.99 0.33
CA SER A 32 -2.10 -16.46 0.37
C SER A 32 -3.02 -17.04 1.46
N GLY A 33 -3.47 -16.21 2.41
CA GLY A 33 -4.37 -16.61 3.48
C GLY A 33 -5.85 -16.43 3.12
N GLY A 34 -6.71 -16.60 4.13
CA GLY A 34 -8.09 -16.14 4.05
C GLY A 34 -8.20 -14.61 4.06
N PRO A 35 -9.42 -14.05 4.04
CA PRO A 35 -9.64 -12.60 4.10
C PRO A 35 -8.87 -11.95 5.26
N PRO A 36 -8.08 -10.88 5.02
CA PRO A 36 -7.35 -10.22 6.09
C PRO A 36 -8.28 -9.62 7.14
N SER A 37 -7.87 -9.77 8.40
CA SER A 37 -8.49 -9.11 9.55
C SER A 37 -8.29 -7.60 9.52
N ASP A 38 -9.10 -6.85 10.27
CA ASP A 38 -8.99 -5.39 10.35
C ASP A 38 -7.61 -4.93 10.86
N LEU A 39 -7.03 -5.65 11.82
CA LEU A 39 -5.67 -5.36 12.31
C LEU A 39 -4.60 -5.53 11.22
N GLN A 40 -4.72 -6.57 10.40
CA GLN A 40 -3.82 -6.79 9.27
C GLN A 40 -3.99 -5.71 8.19
N LEU A 41 -5.21 -5.24 7.97
CA LEU A 41 -5.47 -4.14 7.02
C LEU A 41 -4.92 -2.82 7.53
N LEU A 42 -5.02 -2.53 8.83
CA LEU A 42 -4.43 -1.34 9.45
C LEU A 42 -2.89 -1.37 9.38
N ASP A 43 -2.28 -2.52 9.68
CA ASP A 43 -0.83 -2.72 9.53
C ASP A 43 -0.40 -2.55 8.07
N LEU A 44 -1.14 -3.14 7.11
CA LEU A 44 -0.89 -2.96 5.68
C LEU A 44 -0.99 -1.49 5.28
N GLU A 45 -1.99 -0.75 5.75
CA GLU A 45 -2.14 0.68 5.44
C GLU A 45 -0.94 1.49 5.94
N GLY A 46 -0.48 1.23 7.17
CA GLY A 46 0.69 1.88 7.75
C GLY A 46 1.98 1.56 6.99
N ARG A 47 2.18 0.30 6.59
CA ARG A 47 3.33 -0.12 5.77
C ARG A 47 3.26 0.47 4.36
N PHE A 48 2.06 0.50 3.77
CA PHE A 48 1.83 1.01 2.43
C PHE A 48 2.23 2.49 2.33
N LYS A 49 1.88 3.32 3.32
CA LYS A 49 2.32 4.75 3.34
C LYS A 49 3.84 4.90 3.25
N LYS A 50 4.60 4.05 3.95
CA LYS A 50 6.07 4.05 3.90
C LYS A 50 6.61 3.52 2.58
N PHE A 51 5.94 2.49 2.03
CA PHE A 51 6.29 1.91 0.74
C PHE A 51 6.02 2.88 -0.42
N ASP A 52 4.88 3.57 -0.41
CA ASP A 52 4.45 4.50 -1.45
C ASP A 52 5.49 5.63 -1.60
N ALA A 53 5.99 6.14 -0.46
CA ALA A 53 7.06 7.14 -0.40
C ALA A 53 8.43 6.67 -0.93
N LEU A 54 8.64 5.37 -1.20
CA LEU A 54 9.90 4.87 -1.77
C LEU A 54 10.06 5.24 -3.24
N TYR A 55 8.97 5.45 -3.98
CA TYR A 55 9.07 5.76 -5.41
C TYR A 55 9.78 7.09 -5.65
N ALA A 56 9.37 8.16 -4.95
CA ALA A 56 10.04 9.45 -5.06
C ALA A 56 11.53 9.39 -4.66
N GLN A 57 11.88 8.56 -3.68
CA GLN A 57 13.28 8.34 -3.28
C GLN A 57 14.08 7.59 -4.35
N TYR A 58 13.46 6.60 -4.99
CA TYR A 58 14.06 5.86 -6.09
C TYR A 58 14.25 6.75 -7.31
N ASP A 59 13.20 7.48 -7.71
CA ASP A 59 13.19 8.32 -8.89
C ASP A 59 14.30 9.39 -8.85
N GLU A 60 14.45 10.05 -7.71
CA GLU A 60 15.54 11.00 -7.47
C GLU A 60 16.93 10.33 -7.57
N LEU A 61 17.10 9.16 -6.92
CA LEU A 61 18.37 8.44 -6.97
C LEU A 61 18.71 7.96 -8.38
N GLN A 62 17.73 7.41 -9.09
CA GLN A 62 17.90 6.84 -10.42
C GLN A 62 18.21 7.95 -11.44
N SER A 63 17.55 9.10 -11.34
CA SER A 63 17.86 10.28 -12.16
C SER A 63 19.30 10.75 -11.94
N GLN A 64 19.79 10.77 -10.69
CA GLN A 64 21.19 11.08 -10.41
C GLN A 64 22.17 10.05 -10.96
N ILE A 65 21.80 8.76 -11.00
CA ILE A 65 22.63 7.71 -11.58
C ILE A 65 22.68 7.87 -13.11
N GLU A 66 21.55 8.11 -13.76
CA GLU A 66 21.44 8.33 -15.20
C GLU A 66 22.30 9.50 -15.68
N VAL A 67 22.34 10.59 -14.91
CA VAL A 67 23.21 11.75 -15.22
C VAL A 67 24.70 11.42 -15.07
N LEU A 68 25.06 10.47 -14.20
CA LEU A 68 26.46 10.14 -13.87
C LEU A 68 26.99 8.90 -14.60
N SER A 69 26.12 8.12 -15.24
CA SER A 69 26.46 6.85 -15.87
C SER A 69 26.78 7.04 -17.35
N ASP A 70 27.78 6.34 -17.85
CA ASP A 70 28.09 6.27 -19.27
C ASP A 70 27.25 5.22 -20.02
N ASP A 71 26.43 4.43 -19.31
CA ASP A 71 25.62 3.33 -19.84
C ASP A 71 24.12 3.64 -19.66
N SER A 72 23.57 4.46 -20.57
CA SER A 72 22.16 4.89 -20.54
C SER A 72 21.21 3.71 -20.67
N ASP A 73 21.49 2.79 -21.61
CA ASP A 73 20.62 1.64 -21.90
C ASP A 73 20.45 0.76 -20.65
N ALA A 74 21.53 0.50 -19.90
CA ALA A 74 21.44 -0.26 -18.66
C ALA A 74 20.65 0.48 -17.56
N GLN A 75 20.74 1.81 -17.48
CA GLN A 75 19.98 2.57 -16.50
C GLN A 75 18.48 2.67 -16.86
N GLU A 76 18.15 2.81 -18.14
CA GLU A 76 16.76 2.79 -18.63
C GLU A 76 16.08 1.45 -18.33
N LEU A 77 16.77 0.33 -18.61
CA LEU A 77 16.25 -1.01 -18.31
C LEU A 77 16.03 -1.20 -16.80
N GLU A 78 17.00 -0.80 -15.97
CA GLU A 78 16.87 -0.89 -14.51
C GLU A 78 15.68 -0.07 -13.98
N ARG A 79 15.38 1.08 -14.59
CA ARG A 79 14.20 1.88 -14.27
C ARG A 79 12.92 1.14 -14.62
N GLU A 80 12.79 0.68 -15.87
CA GLU A 80 11.60 -0.05 -16.32
C GLU A 80 11.31 -1.26 -15.44
N GLU A 81 12.33 -2.07 -15.11
CA GLU A 81 12.19 -3.22 -14.23
C GLU A 81 11.73 -2.85 -12.83
N PHE A 82 12.30 -1.79 -12.24
CA PHE A 82 11.92 -1.34 -10.90
C PHE A 82 10.48 -0.81 -10.89
N GLU A 83 10.12 0.03 -11.85
CA GLU A 83 8.79 0.67 -11.91
C GLU A 83 7.69 -0.37 -12.14
N GLY A 84 7.93 -1.35 -13.01
CA GLY A 84 7.02 -2.47 -13.22
C GLY A 84 6.76 -3.24 -11.92
N GLN A 85 7.83 -3.55 -11.17
CA GLN A 85 7.70 -4.23 -9.87
C GLN A 85 6.98 -3.37 -8.83
N TYR A 86 7.35 -2.10 -8.71
CA TYR A 86 6.78 -1.17 -7.75
C TYR A 86 5.28 -0.97 -7.99
N HIS A 87 4.87 -0.64 -9.23
CA HIS A 87 3.48 -0.33 -9.54
C HIS A 87 2.58 -1.55 -9.43
N SER A 88 3.05 -2.72 -9.88
CA SER A 88 2.32 -3.98 -9.71
C SER A 88 2.07 -4.28 -8.23
N LEU A 89 3.10 -4.12 -7.39
CA LEU A 89 2.98 -4.34 -5.95
C LEU A 89 2.11 -3.28 -5.26
N ALA A 90 2.20 -2.01 -5.69
CA ALA A 90 1.35 -0.95 -5.18
C ALA A 90 -0.13 -1.23 -5.47
N ALA A 91 -0.45 -1.65 -6.69
CA ALA A 91 -1.80 -2.06 -7.07
C ALA A 91 -2.30 -3.26 -6.26
N ALA A 92 -1.45 -4.28 -6.06
CA ALA A 92 -1.78 -5.44 -5.23
C ALA A 92 -2.11 -5.05 -3.78
N ALA A 93 -1.30 -4.20 -3.16
CA ALA A 93 -1.55 -3.70 -1.81
C ALA A 93 -2.84 -2.86 -1.73
N ARG A 94 -3.06 -1.97 -2.70
CA ARG A 94 -4.28 -1.15 -2.76
C ARG A 94 -5.54 -1.99 -2.97
N SER A 95 -5.47 -3.07 -3.76
CA SER A 95 -6.59 -4.01 -3.93
C SER A 95 -6.97 -4.66 -2.59
N VAL A 96 -5.99 -5.13 -1.82
CA VAL A 96 -6.22 -5.71 -0.49
C VAL A 96 -6.84 -4.68 0.47
N LEU A 97 -6.40 -3.42 0.43
CA LEU A 97 -6.98 -2.33 1.22
C LEU A 97 -8.38 -1.93 0.74
N GLY A 98 -8.63 -1.93 -0.57
CA GLY A 98 -9.93 -1.58 -1.18
C GLY A 98 -11.03 -2.56 -0.78
N ALA A 99 -10.70 -3.83 -0.57
CA ALA A 99 -11.63 -4.83 -0.01
C ALA A 99 -12.16 -4.44 1.39
N ARG A 100 -11.49 -3.54 2.13
CA ARG A 100 -12.01 -2.95 3.38
C ARG A 100 -13.16 -1.98 3.10
N LEU A 101 -13.00 -1.11 2.11
CA LEU A 101 -13.97 -0.05 1.77
C LEU A 101 -15.27 -0.66 1.23
N ALA A 102 -15.17 -1.70 0.41
CA ALA A 102 -16.36 -2.43 -0.07
C ALA A 102 -17.16 -3.05 1.09
N ARG A 103 -16.48 -3.74 2.04
CA ARG A 103 -17.12 -4.33 3.24
C ARG A 103 -17.80 -3.30 4.15
N GLN A 104 -17.28 -2.07 4.20
CA GLN A 104 -17.83 -1.00 5.04
C GLN A 104 -19.06 -0.34 4.42
N CYS A 105 -19.12 -0.22 3.09
CA CYS A 105 -20.31 0.28 2.39
C CYS A 105 -21.47 -0.73 2.36
N GLU A 106 -21.19 -2.03 2.45
CA GLU A 106 -22.20 -3.09 2.40
C GLU A 106 -22.93 -3.34 3.73
N GLN A 107 -22.59 -2.66 4.83
CA GLN A 107 -23.40 -2.73 6.06
C GLN A 107 -24.60 -1.76 5.95
N PRO A 108 -25.83 -2.25 5.69
CA PRO A 108 -26.98 -1.37 5.58
C PRO A 108 -27.34 -0.86 6.98
N LEU A 109 -27.88 0.35 6.97
CA LEU A 109 -28.46 1.14 8.05
C LEU A 109 -29.56 0.39 8.85
N ASN A 110 -29.28 -0.75 9.48
CA ASN A 110 -30.29 -1.58 10.16
C ASN A 110 -30.15 -1.59 11.70
N ARG A 111 -29.59 -0.52 12.29
CA ARG A 111 -29.43 -0.40 13.76
C ARG A 111 -30.25 0.72 14.41
N SER A 112 -31.08 1.44 13.67
CA SER A 112 -31.86 2.55 14.24
C SER A 112 -33.33 2.50 13.85
N LEU A 113 -34.04 1.45 14.27
CA LEU A 113 -35.50 1.45 14.44
C LEU A 113 -35.85 0.36 15.49
N SER A 114 -35.53 0.62 16.77
CA SER A 114 -35.98 -0.22 17.90
C SER A 114 -36.20 0.60 19.18
N SER A 115 -36.63 1.84 19.03
CA SER A 115 -37.22 2.61 20.12
C SER A 115 -38.49 3.24 19.57
N TYR A 116 -39.54 3.30 20.38
CA TYR A 116 -40.90 3.78 20.07
C TYR A 116 -41.93 2.73 19.66
N GLU A 117 -42.01 1.61 20.40
CA GLU A 117 -43.31 1.01 20.71
C GLU A 117 -43.26 0.52 22.16
N ASP A 118 -43.58 1.39 23.12
CA ASP A 118 -44.37 1.05 24.33
C ASP A 118 -44.52 2.31 25.21
N ALA A 119 -45.39 3.23 24.79
CA ALA A 119 -45.92 4.26 25.67
C ALA A 119 -47.24 4.80 25.09
N SER A 120 -48.32 4.73 25.89
CA SER A 120 -49.71 5.19 25.67
C SER A 120 -50.64 4.05 25.25
N LEU A 121 -51.60 3.58 26.05
CA LEU A 121 -52.63 4.36 26.75
C LEU A 121 -53.14 3.67 28.03
N GLN A 122 -53.19 4.45 29.10
CA GLN A 122 -54.02 4.19 30.28
C GLN A 122 -55.51 4.38 29.94
N GLN A 123 -56.33 3.55 30.59
CA GLN A 123 -57.69 3.83 31.11
C GLN A 123 -58.75 4.44 30.17
N THR A 124 -59.82 3.67 29.98
CA THR A 124 -61.18 4.19 30.15
C THR A 124 -62.02 3.19 30.93
N ASP A 125 -62.52 3.63 32.08
CA ASP A 125 -63.53 2.99 32.92
C ASP A 125 -64.89 2.87 32.20
N PHE A 126 -65.61 1.76 32.39
CA PHE A 126 -66.96 1.69 32.98
C PHE A 126 -67.40 0.23 33.17
#